data_AF-Q6L266-F1
#
_entry.id   AF-Q6L266-F1
#
_cell.length_a   1.000
_cell.length_b   1.000
_cell.length_c   1.000
_cell.angle_alpha   90.00
_cell.angle_beta   90.00
_cell.angle_gamma   90.00
#
_symmetry.space_group_name_H-M   'P 1'
#
loop_
_entity.id
_entity.type
_entity.pdbx_description
1 polymer ?
#
loop_
_entity_poly.entity_id
_entity_poly.type
_entity_poly.pdbx_seq_one_letter_code
_entity_poly.pdbx_strand_id
1 'polypeptide(L)' 'MMTQEMIPMIVDLPDDFRKIIRELKIRPMNIYELRNATGLDERKLGDALNRMRSLNIISYDEHFNISLVEKTYKPRRLR' A
#
# COMPACT_ATOMS: atom_id res chain seq x y z
N MET A 1 16.80 25.40 23.01
CA MET A 1 15.42 24.82 23.03
C MET A 1 15.21 24.13 21.70
N MET A 2 14.65 22.92 21.74
CA MET A 2 14.45 22.03 20.59
C MET A 2 13.27 22.50 19.71
N THR A 3 13.39 22.34 18.40
CA THR A 3 12.22 22.07 17.54
C THR A 3 12.52 20.81 16.76
N GLN A 4 11.94 19.71 17.22
CA GLN A 4 11.85 18.48 16.45
C GLN A 4 10.96 18.78 15.25
N GLU A 5 11.54 18.80 14.05
CA GLU A 5 10.75 18.83 12.82
C GLU A 5 9.98 17.51 12.71
N MET A 6 8.69 17.59 13.02
CA MET A 6 7.75 16.51 12.77
C MET A 6 7.70 16.27 11.26
N ILE A 7 8.22 15.13 10.83
CA ILE A 7 8.03 14.58 9.48
C ILE A 7 6.52 14.61 9.18
N PRO A 8 6.06 15.13 8.02
CA PRO A 8 4.66 15.05 7.63
C PRO A 8 4.33 13.59 7.29
N MET A 9 4.09 12.79 8.32
CA MET A 9 3.70 11.40 8.23
C MET A 9 2.19 11.39 7.96
N ILE A 10 1.80 11.08 6.72
CA ILE A 10 0.41 10.82 6.27
C ILE A 10 -0.40 12.10 5.93
N VAL A 11 -0.02 12.82 4.88
CA VAL A 11 -0.93 13.78 4.21
C VAL A 11 -0.99 13.40 2.73
N ASP A 12 -2.19 13.02 2.29
CA ASP A 12 -2.64 12.74 0.90
C ASP A 12 -2.03 11.54 0.15
N LEU A 13 -2.18 10.35 0.71
CA LEU A 13 -2.21 9.16 -0.15
C LEU A 13 -3.50 9.18 -1.00
N PRO A 14 -3.40 9.01 -2.34
CA PRO A 14 -4.57 8.89 -3.21
C PRO A 14 -5.56 7.86 -2.66
N ASP A 15 -6.87 8.10 -2.84
CA ASP A 15 -7.92 7.18 -2.35
C ASP A 15 -7.68 5.73 -2.81
N ASP A 16 -7.18 5.57 -4.03
CA ASP A 16 -6.86 4.27 -4.63
C ASP A 16 -5.76 3.55 -3.84
N PHE A 17 -4.73 4.28 -3.38
CA PHE A 17 -3.65 3.70 -2.56
C PHE A 17 -4.21 3.25 -1.21
N ARG A 18 -5.08 4.06 -0.59
CA ARG A 18 -5.70 3.71 0.69
C ARG A 18 -6.54 2.44 0.58
N LYS A 19 -7.31 2.29 -0.50
CA LYS A 19 -8.07 1.06 -0.78
C LYS A 19 -7.14 -0.15 -0.93
N ILE A 20 -6.10 -0.05 -1.78
CA ILE A 20 -5.15 -1.14 -1.98
C ILE A 20 -4.46 -1.55 -0.67
N ILE A 21 -3.95 -0.57 0.08
CA ILE A 21 -3.28 -0.81 1.37
C ILE A 21 -4.22 -1.46 2.38
N ARG A 22 -5.50 -1.09 2.41
CA ARG A 22 -6.50 -1.69 3.31
C ARG A 22 -6.66 -3.19 3.04
N GLU A 23 -6.81 -3.57 1.78
CA GLU A 23 -7.01 -4.97 1.40
C GLU A 23 -5.72 -5.80 1.62
N LEU A 24 -4.57 -5.26 1.22
CA LEU A 24 -3.28 -5.96 1.36
C LEU A 24 -2.79 -6.08 2.82
N LYS A 25 -3.35 -5.32 3.77
CA LYS A 25 -3.11 -5.54 5.22
C LYS A 25 -3.71 -6.84 5.73
N ILE A 26 -4.78 -7.33 5.08
CA ILE A 26 -5.47 -8.55 5.50
C ILE A 26 -4.63 -9.75 5.08
N ARG A 27 -4.28 -9.80 3.79
CA ARG A 27 -3.44 -10.85 3.20
C ARG A 27 -2.85 -10.40 1.87
N PRO A 28 -1.78 -11.07 1.39
CA PRO A 28 -1.37 -11.02 -0.01
C PRO A 28 -2.52 -11.40 -0.94
N MET A 29 -2.61 -10.71 -2.08
CA MET A 29 -3.64 -10.94 -3.10
C MET A 29 -3.05 -10.84 -4.50
N ASN A 30 -3.53 -11.66 -5.42
CA ASN A 30 -3.21 -11.45 -6.83
C ASN A 30 -3.99 -10.25 -7.41
N ILE A 31 -3.65 -9.83 -8.63
CA ILE A 31 -4.23 -8.63 -9.26
C ILE A 31 -5.75 -8.73 -9.45
N TYR A 32 -6.29 -9.92 -9.73
CA TYR A 32 -7.73 -10.13 -9.93
C TYR A 32 -8.51 -10.02 -8.62
N GLU A 33 -7.99 -10.67 -7.56
CA GLU A 33 -8.56 -10.58 -6.21
C GLU A 33 -8.55 -9.13 -5.71
N LEU A 34 -7.41 -8.45 -5.87
CA LEU A 34 -7.25 -7.07 -5.42
C LEU A 34 -8.15 -6.10 -6.18
N ARG A 35 -8.33 -6.30 -7.49
CA ARG A 35 -9.29 -5.53 -8.30
C ARG A 35 -10.71 -5.70 -7.78
N ASN A 36 -11.11 -6.95 -7.54
CA ASN A 36 -12.45 -7.25 -7.03
C ASN A 36 -12.69 -6.65 -5.63
N ALA A 37 -11.69 -6.73 -4.74
CA ALA A 37 -11.78 -6.21 -3.38
C ALA A 37 -11.80 -4.66 -3.34
N THR A 38 -10.99 -4.01 -4.17
CA THR A 38 -10.88 -2.54 -4.18
C THR A 38 -11.94 -1.84 -5.03
N GLY A 39 -12.57 -2.55 -5.97
CA GLY A 39 -13.52 -2.00 -6.94
C GLY A 39 -12.89 -1.01 -7.92
N LEU A 40 -11.56 -1.00 -8.05
CA LEU A 40 -10.85 -0.14 -9.00
C LEU A 40 -10.95 -0.71 -10.41
N ASP A 41 -11.02 0.18 -11.40
CA ASP A 41 -10.85 -0.24 -12.79
C ASP A 41 -9.41 -0.71 -13.04
N GLU A 42 -9.25 -1.55 -14.05
CA GLU A 42 -7.98 -2.22 -14.36
C GLU A 42 -6.84 -1.24 -14.62
N ARG A 43 -7.13 -0.14 -15.32
CA ARG A 43 -6.14 0.88 -15.66
C ARG A 43 -5.69 1.63 -14.40
N LYS A 44 -6.63 2.12 -13.59
CA LYS A 44 -6.31 2.80 -12.33
C LYS A 44 -5.58 1.89 -11.35
N LEU A 45 -5.98 0.63 -11.24
CA LEU A 45 -5.28 -0.33 -10.40
C LEU A 45 -3.85 -0.53 -10.89
N GLY A 46 -3.64 -0.71 -12.19
CA GLY A 46 -2.30 -0.83 -12.78
C GLY A 46 -1.42 0.39 -12.51
N ASP A 47 -1.95 1.59 -12.74
CA ASP A 47 -1.24 2.86 -12.51
C ASP A 47 -0.90 3.03 -11.02
N ALA A 48 -1.85 2.70 -10.12
CA ALA A 48 -1.65 2.77 -8.68
C ALA A 48 -0.57 1.77 -8.22
N LEU A 49 -0.66 0.50 -8.64
CA LEU A 49 0.32 -0.52 -8.29
C LEU A 49 1.72 -0.18 -8.82
N ASN A 50 1.84 0.31 -10.05
CA ASN A 50 3.12 0.74 -10.60
C ASN A 50 3.75 1.86 -9.77
N ARG A 51 2.96 2.86 -9.38
CA ARG A 51 3.44 3.96 -8.54
C ARG A 51 3.72 3.52 -7.11
N MET A 52 2.94 2.61 -6.54
CA MET A 52 3.20 2.03 -5.22
C MET A 52 4.49 1.19 -5.21
N ARG A 53 4.76 0.46 -6.31
CA ARG A 53 6.01 -0.30 -6.49
C ARG A 53 7.22 0.62 -6.60
N SER A 54 7.13 1.70 -7.37
CA SER A 54 8.25 2.66 -7.49
C SER A 54 8.56 3.39 -6.18
N LEU A 55 7.55 3.53 -5.31
CA LEU A 55 7.69 4.05 -3.94
C LEU A 55 8.08 2.97 -2.92
N ASN A 56 8.31 1.72 -3.35
CA ASN A 56 8.66 0.59 -2.49
C ASN A 56 7.64 0.31 -1.38
N ILE A 57 6.35 0.54 -1.67
CA ILE A 57 5.23 0.27 -0.74
C ILE A 57 4.74 -1.18 -0.87
N ILE A 58 4.79 -1.73 -2.08
CA ILE A 58 4.36 -3.09 -2.39
C ILE A 58 5.48 -3.90 -3.05
N SER A 59 5.37 -5.23 -2.95
CA SER A 59 6.21 -6.19 -3.65
C SER A 59 5.36 -7.30 -4.28
N TYR A 60 5.92 -7.98 -5.27
CA TYR A 60 5.35 -9.16 -5.89
C TYR A 60 6.16 -10.38 -5.47
N ASP A 61 5.48 -11.48 -5.12
CA ASP A 61 6.13 -12.78 -4.89
C ASP A 61 6.33 -13.56 -6.21
N GLU A 62 6.88 -14.77 -6.11
CA GLU A 62 7.08 -15.69 -7.25
C GLU A 62 5.78 -16.18 -7.91
N HIS A 63 4.65 -16.00 -7.22
CA HIS A 63 3.31 -16.36 -7.67
C HIS A 63 2.48 -15.14 -8.12
N PHE A 64 3.12 -13.97 -8.29
CA PHE A 64 2.48 -12.71 -8.65
C PHE A 64 1.45 -12.19 -7.63
N ASN A 65 1.51 -12.64 -6.37
CA ASN A 65 0.76 -12.02 -5.29
C ASN A 65 1.41 -10.71 -4.89
N ILE A 66 0.56 -9.73 -4.65
CA ILE A 66 0.93 -8.39 -4.22
C ILE A 66 0.89 -8.37 -2.70
N SER A 67 1.95 -7.88 -2.07
CA SER A 67 2.06 -7.73 -0.61
C SER A 67 2.57 -6.34 -0.25
N LEU A 68 2.27 -5.88 0.96
CA LEU A 68 2.91 -4.67 1.52
C LEU A 68 4.35 -4.98 1.91
N VAL A 69 5.27 -4.04 1.64
CA VAL A 69 6.64 -4.13 2.12
C VAL A 69 6.65 -3.90 3.64
N GLU A 70 7.10 -4.87 4.42
CA GLU A 70 7.06 -4.84 5.90
C GLU A 70 7.76 -3.62 6.52
N LYS A 71 8.79 -3.07 5.85
CA LYS A 71 9.53 -1.91 6.36
C LYS A 71 8.70 -0.62 6.38
N THR A 72 7.70 -0.51 5.52
CA THR A 72 6.82 0.67 5.44
C THR A 72 5.66 0.62 6.43
N TYR A 73 5.40 -0.52 7.08
CA TYR A 73 4.22 -0.70 7.91
C TYR A 73 4.55 -1.46 9.20
N LYS A 74 5.27 -0.81 10.13
CA LYS A 74 5.28 -1.27 11.52
C LYS A 74 4.04 -0.72 12.23
N PRO A 75 2.98 -1.50 12.48
CA PRO A 75 1.95 -1.08 13.42
C PRO A 75 2.62 -0.85 14.76
N ARG A 76 2.55 0.37 15.30
CA ARG A 76 2.96 0.65 16.68
C ARG A 76 2.15 -0.29 17.57
N ARG A 77 2.80 -1.33 18.10
CA ARG A 77 2.26 -2.09 19.22
C ARG A 77 2.19 -1.11 20.39
N LEU A 78 0.99 -0.64 20.69
CA LEU A 78 0.70 0.00 21.98
C LEU A 78 0.86 -1.11 23.03
N ARG A 79 1.93 -1.00 23.82
CA ARG A 79 2.10 -1.76 25.06
C ARG A 79 1.36 -1.05 26.17
#